data_AF-V6MD71-F1
#
_entry.id   AF-V6MD71-F1
#
_cell.length_a   1.000
_cell.length_b   1.000
_cell.length_c   1.000
_cell.angle_alpha   90.00
_cell.angle_beta   90.00
_cell.angle_gamma   90.00
#
_symmetry.space_group_name_H-M   'P 1'
#
loop_
_entity.id
_entity.type
_entity.pdbx_description
1 polymer ?
#
loop_
_entity_poly.entity_id
_entity_poly.type
_entity_poly.pdbx_seq_one_letter_code
_entity_poly.pdbx_strand_id
1 'polypeptide(L)'
;MEKVNSPEELMENISNMSRDNSVYHFHIPGKGKFTLVLQEEEQRSIQADVESNPELKVMIEQSRKEFKLGKALSTSELLKSLSAEDFRS
;
A
#
# COMPACT_ATOMS: atom_id res chain seq x y z
N MET A 1 3.26 -8.10 28.07
CA MET A 1 3.32 -8.70 26.72
C MET A 1 2.26 -9.75 26.68
N GLU A 2 1.26 -9.56 25.82
CA GLU A 2 0.09 -10.43 25.81
C GLU A 2 0.39 -11.79 25.17
N LYS A 3 -0.36 -12.81 25.56
CA LYS A 3 -0.16 -14.18 25.10
C LYS A 3 -1.33 -14.55 24.18
N VAL A 4 -1.06 -14.62 22.89
CA VAL A 4 -2.04 -15.01 21.88
C VAL A 4 -2.02 -16.52 21.73
N ASN A 5 -3.17 -17.16 21.93
CA ASN A 5 -3.33 -18.62 21.89
C ASN A 5 -4.12 -19.10 20.68
N SER A 6 -4.84 -18.22 19.98
CA SER A 6 -5.58 -18.57 18.76
C SER A 6 -5.55 -17.46 17.69
N PRO A 7 -5.82 -17.80 16.43
CA PRO A 7 -5.97 -16.82 15.36
C PRO A 7 -7.11 -15.81 15.60
N GLU A 8 -8.22 -16.24 16.20
CA GLU A 8 -9.38 -15.39 16.48
C GLU A 8 -9.02 -14.29 17.47
N GLU A 9 -8.30 -14.65 18.54
CA GLU A 9 -7.76 -13.70 19.52
C GLU A 9 -6.81 -12.69 18.86
N LEU A 10 -5.98 -13.13 17.90
CA LEU A 10 -5.11 -12.22 17.15
C LEU A 10 -5.92 -11.25 16.28
N MET A 11 -6.93 -11.75 15.56
CA MET A 11 -7.75 -10.94 14.67
C MET A 11 -8.60 -9.93 15.43
N GLU A 12 -9.12 -10.29 16.60
CA GLU A 12 -9.81 -9.36 17.49
C GLU A 12 -8.88 -8.23 17.93
N ASN A 13 -7.66 -8.56 18.36
CA ASN A 13 -6.66 -7.56 18.71
C ASN A 13 -6.29 -6.63 17.56
N ILE A 14 -6.16 -7.16 16.33
CA ILE A 14 -5.93 -6.35 15.11
C ILE A 14 -7.11 -5.39 14.88
N SER A 15 -8.34 -5.88 14.98
CA SER A 15 -9.54 -5.07 14.72
C SER A 15 -9.77 -3.95 15.73
N ASN A 16 -9.23 -4.11 16.95
CA ASN A 16 -9.31 -3.12 18.02
C ASN A 16 -8.13 -2.13 18.02
N MET A 17 -7.22 -2.21 17.05
CA MET A 17 -6.14 -1.23 16.90
C MET A 17 -6.65 0.09 16.33
N SER A 18 -6.03 1.17 16.78
CA SER A 18 -6.28 2.57 16.41
C SER A 18 -4.98 3.36 16.55
N ARG A 19 -4.99 4.65 16.18
CA ARG A 19 -3.84 5.55 16.41
C ARG A 19 -3.35 5.55 17.86
N ASP A 20 -4.27 5.49 18.82
CA ASP A 20 -3.98 5.61 20.25
C ASP A 20 -3.30 4.35 20.82
N ASN A 21 -3.54 3.18 20.22
CA ASN A 21 -2.93 1.89 20.56
C ASN A 21 -2.24 1.25 19.35
N SER A 22 -1.52 2.08 18.58
CA SER A 22 -0.90 1.71 17.31
C SER A 22 0.25 0.70 17.41
N VAL A 23 0.70 0.35 18.62
CA VAL A 23 1.76 -0.65 18.82
C VAL A 23 1.27 -1.74 19.76
N TYR A 24 1.23 -2.98 19.25
CA TYR A 24 0.79 -4.15 19.98
C TYR A 24 1.93 -5.19 20.10
N HIS A 25 2.30 -5.53 21.34
CA HIS A 25 3.38 -6.49 21.63
C HIS A 25 2.81 -7.78 22.22
N PHE A 26 3.00 -8.90 21.51
CA PHE A 26 2.47 -10.19 21.90
C PHE A 26 3.46 -11.34 21.69
N HIS A 27 3.17 -12.48 22.30
CA HIS A 27 3.92 -13.71 22.12
C HIS A 27 2.99 -14.87 21.80
N ILE A 28 3.40 -15.69 20.85
CA ILE A 28 2.76 -16.94 20.50
C ILE A 28 3.62 -18.08 21.05
N PRO A 29 3.07 -18.96 21.92
CA PRO A 29 3.76 -20.12 22.44
C PRO A 29 4.39 -20.97 21.33
N GLY A 30 5.69 -21.24 21.44
CA GLY A 30 6.43 -22.04 20.46
C GLY A 30 6.79 -21.31 19.16
N LYS A 31 6.40 -20.04 18.99
CA LYS A 31 6.76 -19.22 17.81
C LYS A 31 7.58 -17.98 18.16
N GLY A 32 7.43 -17.46 19.38
CA GLY A 32 8.25 -16.36 19.89
C GLY A 32 7.47 -15.07 20.06
N LYS A 33 8.20 -13.95 20.04
CA LYS A 33 7.67 -12.61 20.33
C LYS A 33 7.47 -11.83 19.03
N PHE A 34 6.38 -11.09 18.97
CA PHE A 34 5.97 -10.31 17.81
C PHE A 34 5.57 -8.90 18.24
N THR A 35 5.82 -7.95 17.35
CA THR A 35 5.33 -6.59 17.46
C THR A 35 4.50 -6.29 16.22
N LEU A 36 3.26 -5.91 16.42
CA LEU A 36 2.37 -5.42 15.37
C LEU A 36 2.28 -3.90 15.50
N VAL A 37 2.46 -3.20 14.38
CA VAL A 37 2.40 -1.74 14.32
C VAL A 37 1.31 -1.36 13.32
N LEU A 38 0.30 -0.61 13.78
CA LEU A 38 -0.67 0.02 12.91
C LEU A 38 -0.05 1.27 12.31
N GLN A 39 0.29 1.18 11.03
CA GLN A 39 0.67 2.33 10.23
C GLN A 39 -0.58 2.86 9.53
N GLU A 40 -1.34 3.69 10.24
CA GLU A 40 -2.32 4.53 9.56
C GLU A 40 -1.56 5.57 8.74
N GLU A 41 -1.56 5.39 7.43
CA GLU A 41 -1.41 6.55 6.56
C GLU A 41 -2.56 7.49 6.89
N GLU A 42 -2.28 8.80 7.06
CA GLU A 42 -3.36 9.77 6.88
C GLU A 42 -4.03 9.36 5.57
N GLN A 43 -5.34 9.10 5.59
CA GLN A 43 -6.11 8.91 4.36
C GLN A 43 -6.10 10.24 3.59
N ARG A 44 -4.95 10.59 3.03
CA ARG A 44 -4.81 11.61 2.02
C ARG A 44 -5.50 11.01 0.83
N SER A 45 -6.67 11.55 0.55
CA SER A 45 -7.37 11.20 -0.68
C SER A 45 -6.45 11.52 -1.85
N ILE A 46 -6.58 10.77 -2.94
CA ILE A 46 -5.93 11.11 -4.21
C ILE A 46 -6.23 12.57 -4.59
N GLN A 47 -7.41 13.08 -4.22
CA GLN A 47 -7.78 14.48 -4.40
C GLN A 47 -6.87 15.44 -3.62
N ALA A 48 -6.55 15.15 -2.36
CA ALA A 48 -5.62 15.95 -1.56
C ALA A 48 -4.19 15.93 -2.13
N ASP A 49 -3.76 14.79 -2.67
CA ASP A 49 -2.46 14.68 -3.35
C ASP A 49 -2.43 15.47 -4.66
N VAL A 50 -3.53 15.45 -5.43
CA VAL A 50 -3.70 16.23 -6.66
C VAL A 50 -3.76 17.73 -6.39
N GLU A 51 -4.38 18.14 -5.28
CA GLU A 51 -4.44 19.54 -4.86
C GLU A 51 -3.09 20.05 -4.37
N SER A 52 -2.32 19.21 -3.69
CA SER A 52 -0.97 19.56 -3.21
C SER A 52 0.11 19.47 -4.29
N ASN A 53 -0.13 18.74 -5.39
CA ASN A 53 0.79 18.60 -6.51
C ASN A 53 0.12 18.92 -7.87
N PRO A 54 0.27 20.15 -8.38
CA PRO A 54 -0.27 20.56 -9.68
C PRO A 54 0.26 19.74 -10.87
N GLU A 55 1.50 19.24 -10.80
CA GLU A 55 2.09 18.42 -11.86
C GLU A 55 1.40 17.05 -11.93
N LEU A 56 1.12 16.45 -10.77
CA LEU A 56 0.36 15.19 -10.67
C LEU A 56 -1.03 15.34 -11.31
N LYS A 57 -1.70 16.48 -11.11
CA LYS A 57 -2.98 16.78 -11.77
C LYS A 57 -2.85 16.71 -13.29
N VAL A 58 -1.83 17.38 -13.86
CA VAL A 58 -1.58 17.41 -15.31
C VAL A 58 -1.29 16.01 -15.83
N MET A 59 -0.48 15.22 -15.13
CA MET A 59 -0.17 13.84 -15.51
C MET A 59 -1.43 12.96 -15.56
N ILE A 60 -2.31 13.06 -14.55
CA ILE A 60 -3.56 12.29 -14.50
C ILE A 60 -4.49 12.69 -15.65
N GLU A 61 -4.65 13.99 -15.90
CA GLU A 61 -5.49 14.48 -17.00
C GLU A 61 -4.95 14.05 -18.37
N GLN A 62 -3.64 14.10 -18.56
CA GLN A 62 -2.97 13.68 -19.78
C GLN A 62 -3.12 12.17 -20.01
N SER A 63 -2.87 11.36 -18.98
CA SER A 63 -3.06 9.90 -19.02
C SER A 63 -4.50 9.53 -19.41
N ARG A 64 -5.50 10.22 -18.86
CA ARG A 64 -6.91 10.00 -19.23
C ARG A 64 -7.21 10.36 -20.68
N LYS A 65 -6.59 11.42 -21.23
CA LYS A 65 -6.73 11.79 -22.66
C LYS A 65 -6.09 10.74 -23.55
N GLU A 66 -4.89 10.29 -23.22
CA GLU A 66 -4.15 9.27 -23.96
C GLU A 66 -4.90 7.93 -23.98
N PHE A 67 -5.44 7.51 -22.84
CA PHE A 67 -6.27 6.32 -22.76
C PHE A 67 -7.50 6.40 -23.68
N LYS A 68 -8.21 7.54 -23.70
CA LYS A 68 -9.35 7.77 -24.60
C LYS A 68 -8.95 7.76 -26.08
N LEU A 69 -7.71 8.11 -26.40
CA LEU A 69 -7.15 8.07 -27.74
C LEU A 69 -6.59 6.68 -28.12
N GLY A 70 -6.77 5.66 -27.25
CA GLY A 70 -6.24 4.31 -27.47
C GLY A 70 -4.72 4.22 -27.28
N LYS A 71 -4.08 5.25 -26.73
CA LYS A 71 -2.64 5.26 -26.42
C LYS A 71 -2.39 4.61 -25.06
N ALA A 72 -2.83 3.36 -24.92
CA ALA A 72 -2.60 2.54 -23.75
C ALA A 72 -1.84 1.27 -24.17
N LEU A 73 -0.99 0.77 -23.28
CA LEU A 73 -0.33 -0.52 -23.45
C LEU A 73 -0.97 -1.52 -22.49
N SER A 74 -1.33 -2.69 -23.00
CA SER A 74 -1.60 -3.84 -22.13
C SER A 74 -0.31 -4.26 -21.41
N THR A 75 -0.46 -4.98 -20.30
CA THR A 75 0.68 -5.56 -19.58
C THR A 75 1.56 -6.41 -20.49
N SER A 76 0.95 -7.18 -21.41
CA SER A 76 1.68 -7.99 -22.38
C SER A 76 2.49 -7.16 -23.39
N GLU A 77 1.95 -6.03 -23.84
CA GLU A 77 2.66 -5.12 -24.76
C GLU A 77 3.81 -4.40 -24.05
N LEU A 78 3.58 -3.96 -22.80
CA LEU A 78 4.63 -3.36 -21.96
C LEU A 78 5.78 -4.35 -21.72
N LEU A 79 5.49 -5.59 -21.35
CA LEU A 79 6.54 -6.59 -21.11
C LEU A 79 7.34 -6.91 -22.38
N LYS A 80 6.74 -6.79 -23.56
CA LYS A 80 7.42 -6.95 -24.84
C LYS A 80 8.25 -5.72 -25.23
N SER A 81 7.86 -4.53 -24.78
CA SER A 81 8.62 -3.31 -25.09
C SER A 81 9.86 -3.13 -24.23
N LEU A 82 9.94 -3.83 -23.09
CA LEU A 82 11.08 -3.80 -22.19
C LEU A 82 12.18 -4.77 -22.65
N SER A 83 13.42 -4.32 -22.62
CA SER A 83 14.62 -5.06 -22.98
C SER A 83 15.54 -5.24 -21.78
N ALA A 84 16.50 -6.17 -21.87
CA ALA A 84 17.48 -6.37 -20.80
C ALA A 84 18.41 -5.15 -20.58
N GLU A 85 18.50 -4.24 -21.55
CA GLU A 85 19.29 -3.02 -21.44
C GLU A 85 18.60 -1.96 -20.58
N ASP A 86 17.25 -1.93 -20.56
CA ASP A 86 16.46 -0.98 -19.76
C ASP A 86 16.63 -1.17 -18.24
N PHE A 87 17.22 -2.31 -17.82
CA PHE A 87 17.47 -2.65 -16.41
C PHE A 87 18.94 -2.58 -16.02
N ARG A 88 19.83 -2.19 -16.94
CA ARG A 88 21.24 -1.98 -16.60
C ARG A 88 21.39 -0.59 -15.98
N SER A 89 21.88 -0.56 -14.74
CA SER A 89 22.20 0.66 -13.98
C SER A 89 23.64 1.11 -14.22
#